data_AF-A0A2V9K4X0-F1
#
_entry.id   AF-A0A2V9K4X0-F1
#
_cell.length_a   1.000
_cell.length_b   1.000
_cell.length_c   1.000
_cell.angle_alpha   90.00
_cell.angle_beta   90.00
_cell.angle_gamma   90.00
#
_symmetry.space_group_name_H-M   'P 1'
#
loop_
_entity.id
_entity.type
_entity.pdbx_description
1 polymer ?
#
loop_
_entity_poly.entity_id
_entity_poly.type
_entity_poly.pdbx_seq_one_letter_code
_entity_poly.pdbx_strand_id
1 'polypeptide(L)' 'MVFAPRVELQMAKKKFSVLILAAGKATRFKSEQSKVLHRLAGLPHGEYVLRSALAAGPEQTLMVIGHA' A
#
# COMPACT_ATOMS: atom_id res chain seq x y z
N MET A 1 -40.69 -22.74 -19.81
CA MET A 1 -39.69 -22.57 -18.74
C MET A 1 -38.55 -21.73 -19.33
N VAL A 2 -38.67 -20.41 -19.27
CA VAL A 2 -37.77 -19.47 -19.95
C VAL A 2 -36.61 -19.15 -19.02
N PHE A 3 -35.40 -19.48 -19.45
CA PHE A 3 -34.15 -19.07 -18.81
C PHE A 3 -34.04 -17.54 -18.94
N ALA A 4 -34.13 -16.83 -17.82
CA ALA A 4 -33.80 -15.41 -17.79
C ALA A 4 -32.27 -15.25 -17.93
N PRO A 5 -31.77 -14.35 -18.79
CA PRO A 5 -30.34 -14.04 -18.83
C PRO A 5 -29.96 -13.39 -17.49
N ARG A 6 -29.06 -14.03 -16.77
CA ARG A 6 -28.42 -13.45 -15.59
C ARG A 6 -27.57 -12.28 -16.05
N VAL A 7 -28.06 -11.07 -15.82
CA VAL A 7 -27.29 -9.84 -16.05
C VAL A 7 -26.14 -9.85 -15.05
N GLU A 8 -24.96 -10.22 -15.53
CA GLU A 8 -23.70 -10.04 -14.81
C GLU A 8 -23.49 -8.53 -14.68
N LEU A 9 -23.77 -7.95 -13.52
CA LEU A 9 -23.36 -6.58 -13.24
C LEU A 9 -21.84 -6.53 -13.24
N GLN A 10 -21.24 -6.20 -14.38
CA GLN A 10 -19.85 -5.77 -14.42
C GLN A 10 -19.75 -4.43 -13.68
N MET A 11 -19.44 -4.50 -12.38
CA MET A 11 -18.94 -3.35 -11.64
C MET A 11 -17.67 -2.89 -12.33
N ALA A 12 -17.70 -1.70 -12.94
CA ALA A 12 -16.50 -1.08 -13.48
C ALA A 12 -15.44 -1.03 -12.37
N LYS A 13 -14.33 -1.74 -12.57
CA LYS A 13 -13.23 -1.78 -11.61
C LYS A 13 -12.71 -0.34 -11.44
N LYS A 14 -13.06 0.32 -10.33
CA LYS A 14 -12.65 1.71 -10.08
C LYS A 14 -11.13 1.75 -10.06
N LYS A 15 -10.54 2.45 -11.03
CA LYS A 15 -9.10 2.69 -11.07
C LYS A 15 -8.73 3.64 -9.95
N PHE A 16 -7.69 3.30 -9.20
CA PHE A 16 -7.16 4.15 -8.13
C PHE A 16 -5.66 3.92 -7.98
N SER A 17 -4.99 4.87 -7.34
CA SER A 17 -3.55 4.82 -7.02
C SER A 17 -3.34 4.99 -5.52
N VAL A 18 -2.21 4.49 -5.02
CA VAL A 18 -1.79 4.62 -3.62
C VAL A 18 -0.49 5.41 -3.53
N LEU A 19 -0.47 6.42 -2.65
CA LEU A 19 0.73 7.19 -2.29
C LEU A 19 1.09 6.95 -0.83
N ILE A 20 2.23 6.31 -0.59
CA ILE A 20 2.75 6.01 0.75
C ILE A 20 3.73 7.13 1.15
N LEU A 21 3.37 7.90 2.18
CA LEU A 21 4.22 8.99 2.71
C LEU A 21 5.17 8.45 3.78
N ALA A 22 6.39 8.14 3.38
CA ALA A 22 7.43 7.54 4.22
C ALA A 22 8.63 8.50 4.46
N ALA A 23 8.40 9.80 4.29
CA ALA A 23 9.42 10.86 4.39
C ALA A 23 9.52 11.55 5.76
N GLY A 24 8.86 11.01 6.79
CA GLY A 24 8.93 11.59 8.13
C GLY A 24 10.24 11.26 8.84
N LYS A 25 10.87 12.26 9.48
CA LYS A 25 12.13 12.12 10.25
C LYS A 25 12.09 11.13 11.43
N ALA A 26 10.90 10.72 11.87
CA ALA A 26 10.73 9.77 12.98
C ALA A 26 11.51 10.16 14.25
N THR A 27 11.54 11.44 14.66
CA THR A 27 12.43 11.98 15.73
C THR A 27 12.23 11.38 17.13
N ARG A 28 11.06 10.80 17.42
CA ARG A 28 10.81 10.04 18.66
C ARG A 28 11.19 8.57 18.56
N PHE A 29 11.47 8.11 17.35
CA PHE A 29 12.00 6.80 17.02
C PHE A 29 13.52 6.91 17.17
N LYS A 30 14.01 6.57 18.37
CA LYS A 30 15.41 6.78 18.80
C LYS A 30 16.39 5.90 18.02
N SER A 31 16.57 6.17 16.74
CA SER A 31 17.49 5.47 15.86
C SER A 31 18.01 6.38 14.75
N GLU A 32 19.26 6.15 14.35
CA GLU A 32 19.89 6.76 13.18
C GLU A 32 19.28 6.26 11.86
N GLN A 33 18.64 5.08 11.88
CA GLN A 33 17.98 4.53 10.70
C GLN A 33 16.50 4.96 10.65
N SER A 34 15.99 5.28 9.45
CA SER A 34 14.57 5.60 9.26
C SER A 34 13.68 4.45 9.75
N LYS A 35 12.62 4.78 10.51
CA LYS A 35 11.64 3.81 11.05
C LYS A 35 11.06 2.84 10.01
N VAL A 36 11.08 3.24 8.74
CA VAL A 36 10.55 2.49 7.59
C VAL A 36 11.44 1.28 7.26
N LEU A 37 12.74 1.42 7.49
CA LEU A 37 13.74 0.39 7.20
C LEU A 37 13.98 -0.55 8.39
N HIS A 38 13.55 -0.16 9.60
CA HIS A 38 13.63 -1.03 10.76
C HIS A 38 12.84 -2.31 10.56
N ARG A 39 13.43 -3.46 10.92
CA ARG A 39 12.79 -4.76 10.78
C ARG A 39 11.85 -5.03 11.94
N LEU A 40 10.65 -5.48 11.61
CA LEU A 40 9.65 -6.04 12.51
C LEU A 40 9.39 -7.47 12.04
N ALA A 41 9.53 -8.47 12.91
CA ALA A 41 9.37 -9.89 12.56
C ALA A 41 10.09 -10.32 11.25
N GLY A 42 11.31 -9.79 11.04
CA GLY A 42 12.16 -10.10 9.88
C GLY A 42 11.98 -9.21 8.65
N LEU A 43 10.88 -8.45 8.54
CA LEU A 43 10.60 -7.58 7.39
C LEU A 43 10.75 -6.09 7.75
N PRO A 44 11.30 -5.24 6.86
CA PRO A 44 11.23 -3.79 7.02
C PRO A 44 9.80 -3.32 7.28
N HIS A 45 9.63 -2.41 8.24
CA HIS A 45 8.33 -1.87 8.62
C HIS A 45 7.55 -1.30 7.42
N GLY A 46 8.23 -0.61 6.49
CA GLY A 46 7.62 -0.11 5.26
C GLY A 46 7.05 -1.18 4.34
N GLU A 47 7.59 -2.41 4.41
CA GLU A 47 7.16 -3.52 3.57
C GLU A 47 5.74 -3.98 3.90
N TYR A 48 5.33 -3.91 5.16
CA TYR A 48 3.95 -4.23 5.57
C TYR A 48 2.93 -3.30 4.90
N VAL A 49 3.24 -2.01 4.83
CA VAL A 49 2.39 -1.00 4.19
C VAL A 49 2.37 -1.21 2.68
N LEU A 50 3.53 -1.45 2.07
CA LEU A 50 3.64 -1.73 0.65
C LEU A 50 2.84 -2.99 0.24
N ARG A 51 2.97 -4.08 0.99
CA ARG A 51 2.21 -5.32 0.74
C ARG A 51 0.70 -5.09 0.83
N SER A 52 0.26 -4.34 1.84
CA SER A 52 -1.15 -3.96 1.99
C SER A 52 -1.64 -3.11 0.82
N ALA A 53 -0.85 -2.14 0.37
CA ALA A 53 -1.16 -1.29 -0.77
C ALA A 53 -1.28 -2.10 -2.07
N LEU A 54 -0.33 -3.00 -2.33
CA LEU A 54 -0.35 -3.87 -3.51
C LEU A 54 -1.55 -4.83 -3.49
N ALA A 55 -1.89 -5.39 -2.34
CA ALA A 55 -3.04 -6.28 -2.18
C ALA A 55 -4.39 -5.59 -2.47
N ALA A 56 -4.48 -4.27 -2.31
CA ALA A 56 -5.66 -3.50 -2.66
C ALA A 56 -5.89 -3.42 -4.20
N GLY A 57 -4.89 -3.78 -5.00
CA GLY A 57 -4.97 -3.78 -6.47
C GLY A 57 -5.07 -2.40 -7.15
N PRO A 58 -4.28 -1.38 -6.74
CA PRO A 58 -4.23 -0.10 -7.43
C PRO A 58 -3.58 -0.22 -8.81
N GLU A 59 -3.84 0.75 -9.67
CA GLU A 59 -3.14 0.91 -10.96
C GLU A 59 -1.69 1.34 -10.74
N GLN A 60 -1.42 2.14 -9.69
CA GLN A 60 -0.09 2.58 -9.31
C GLN A 60 0.10 2.62 -7.80
N THR A 61 1.28 2.24 -7.34
CA THR A 61 1.72 2.41 -5.95
C THR A 61 3.03 3.18 -5.93
N LEU A 62 3.04 4.32 -5.26
CA LEU A 62 4.18 5.23 -5.14
C LEU A 62 4.54 5.38 -3.67
N MET A 63 5.83 5.44 -3.35
CA MET A 63 6.31 5.63 -1.98
C MET A 63 7.30 6.79 -1.95
N VAL A 64 6.98 7.84 -1.20
CA VAL A 64 7.84 9.00 -1.00
C VAL A 64 8.78 8.71 0.15
N ILE A 65 10.07 8.60 -0.16
CA ILE A 65 11.14 8.42 0.83
C ILE A 65 11.78 9.76 1.11
N GLY A 66 11.92 10.09 2.39
CA GLY A 66 12.67 11.26 2.86
C GLY A 66 14.05 10.83 3.31
N HIS A 67 15.02 11.71 3.10
CA HIS A 67 16.35 11.57 3.68
C HIS A 67 16.41 12.39 4.98
N ALA A 68 17.02 11.83 6.01
CA ALA A 68 17.34 12.55 7.25
C ALA A 68 18.78 13.05 7.20
#